data_AF-A0A2M7AHW3-F1
#
_entry.id   AF-A0A2M7AHW3-F1
#
_cell.length_a   1.000
_cell.length_b   1.000
_cell.length_c   1.000
_cell.angle_alpha   90.00
_cell.angle_beta   90.00
_cell.angle_gamma   90.00
#
_symmetry.space_group_name_H-M   'P 1'
#
loop_
_entity.id
_entity.type
_entity.pdbx_description
1 polymer ?
#
loop_
_entity_poly.entity_id
_entity_poly.type
_entity_poly.pdbx_seq_one_letter_code
_entity_poly.pdbx_strand_id
1 'polypeptide(L)'
;MAESLKVRVEHEEKITPAADNKPPVNSESWTFHAGLARAMVRYSRYLNRPPDFTGNYPSLPNSDTGIGLDGGAFGNWYRGNAIRVIINDKDIFAGQPATKIEWREGDNGHLRLEWELEEGRSVALNFAVPDDGHAVCLCIDLALNALKVNSLNIQLTCYPGGFGPAYGIPSHRWVSTAQNQAEVPQDFSAKVFPKISFDANGSWIFYADKFENRGSLGLVVLPEEKSAGEIALSSYGVGTILNYPPETRQIHLSFRAYSIVNDAARKLFVESVNEERERLKSASLWQQ
;
A
#
# COMPACT_ATOMS: atom_id res chain seq x y z
N MET A 1 13.02 27.59 -18.48
CA MET A 1 11.99 26.91 -17.67
C MET A 1 11.57 25.70 -18.47
N ALA A 2 11.91 24.49 -18.03
CA ALA A 2 11.36 23.29 -18.64
C ALA A 2 9.86 23.25 -18.28
N GLU A 3 8.97 22.97 -19.24
CA GLU A 3 7.59 22.63 -18.92
C GLU A 3 7.62 21.48 -17.92
N SER A 4 6.99 21.63 -16.75
CA SER A 4 6.79 20.47 -15.88
C SER A 4 5.91 19.50 -16.67
N LEU A 5 6.41 18.27 -16.85
CA LEU A 5 5.65 17.23 -17.49
C LEU A 5 4.54 16.84 -16.50
N LYS A 6 3.32 17.28 -16.78
CA LYS A 6 2.14 16.89 -16.00
C LYS A 6 2.05 15.37 -15.95
N VAL A 7 1.65 14.85 -14.80
CA VAL A 7 1.36 13.43 -14.61
C VAL A 7 0.07 13.09 -15.36
N ARG A 8 0.20 12.18 -16.32
CA ARG A 8 -0.93 11.62 -17.07
C ARG A 8 -1.41 10.32 -16.41
N VAL A 9 -2.72 10.07 -16.39
CA VAL A 9 -3.31 8.88 -15.78
C VAL A 9 -4.02 8.04 -16.85
N GLU A 10 -3.53 6.84 -17.08
CA GLU A 10 -4.16 5.84 -17.94
C GLU A 10 -4.97 4.87 -17.09
N HIS A 11 -6.27 4.73 -17.40
CA HIS A 11 -7.20 3.85 -16.67
C HIS A 11 -7.60 2.66 -17.55
N GLU A 12 -7.51 1.46 -16.97
CA GLU A 12 -8.00 0.22 -17.56
C GLU A 12 -8.97 -0.46 -16.59
N GLU A 13 -10.08 -0.98 -17.12
CA GLU A 13 -11.09 -1.73 -16.39
C GLU A 13 -11.33 -3.09 -17.06
N LYS A 14 -11.39 -4.15 -16.25
CA LYS A 14 -11.75 -5.49 -16.68
C LYS A 14 -12.80 -6.08 -15.75
N ILE A 15 -13.96 -6.41 -16.32
CA ILE A 15 -15.04 -7.11 -15.62
C ILE A 15 -15.09 -8.57 -16.07
N THR A 16 -15.00 -9.49 -15.10
CA THR A 16 -15.32 -10.90 -15.28
C THR A 16 -16.77 -11.12 -14.85
N PRO A 17 -17.66 -11.64 -15.72
CA PRO A 17 -19.07 -11.83 -15.38
C PRO A 17 -19.30 -12.75 -14.17
N ALA A 18 -20.46 -12.62 -13.55
CA ALA A 18 -20.91 -13.55 -12.51
C ALA A 18 -20.98 -14.98 -13.06
N ALA A 19 -20.49 -15.94 -12.27
CA ALA A 19 -20.52 -17.37 -12.57
C ALA A 19 -20.49 -18.17 -11.26
N ASP A 20 -21.04 -19.38 -11.26
CA ASP A 20 -20.98 -20.33 -10.14
C ASP A 20 -21.40 -19.73 -8.77
N ASN A 21 -22.51 -18.96 -8.76
CA ASN A 21 -23.00 -18.22 -7.58
C ASN A 21 -22.01 -17.22 -6.99
N LYS A 22 -21.06 -16.73 -7.78
CA LYS A 22 -20.14 -15.65 -7.41
C LYS A 22 -20.53 -14.35 -8.12
N PRO A 23 -20.38 -13.19 -7.45
CA PRO A 23 -20.59 -11.90 -8.10
C PRO A 23 -19.59 -11.67 -9.25
N PRO A 24 -19.83 -10.68 -10.12
CA PRO A 24 -18.83 -10.26 -11.10
C PRO A 24 -17.55 -9.76 -10.41
N VAL A 25 -16.38 -10.11 -10.93
CA VAL A 25 -15.10 -9.55 -10.48
C VAL A 25 -14.77 -8.33 -11.32
N ASN A 26 -14.53 -7.20 -10.69
CA ASN A 26 -14.02 -6.01 -11.36
C ASN A 26 -12.57 -5.73 -10.93
N SER A 27 -11.69 -5.61 -11.91
CA SER A 27 -10.28 -5.27 -11.76
C SER A 27 -10.00 -3.97 -12.51
N GLU A 28 -9.61 -2.94 -11.77
CA GLU A 28 -9.22 -1.66 -12.31
C GLU A 28 -7.75 -1.37 -12.04
N SER A 29 -7.12 -0.63 -12.94
CA SER A 29 -5.77 -0.10 -12.75
C SER A 29 -5.66 1.33 -13.26
N TRP A 30 -4.96 2.16 -12.49
CA TRP A 30 -4.60 3.53 -12.83
C TRP A 30 -3.08 3.61 -12.94
N THR A 31 -2.57 3.80 -14.15
CA THR A 31 -1.15 3.97 -14.44
C THR A 31 -0.81 5.45 -14.53
N PHE A 32 0.00 5.92 -13.60
CA PHE A 32 0.50 7.28 -13.51
C PHE A 32 1.81 7.38 -14.29
N HIS A 33 1.81 8.16 -15.38
CA HIS A 33 2.98 8.43 -16.21
C HIS A 33 3.61 9.74 -15.76
N ALA A 34 4.74 9.65 -15.05
CA ALA A 34 5.45 10.76 -14.42
C ALA A 34 6.86 10.86 -15.02
N GLY A 35 6.98 11.58 -16.13
CA GLY A 35 8.20 11.61 -16.95
C GLY A 35 8.59 10.21 -17.46
N LEU A 36 9.75 9.70 -17.01
CA LEU A 36 10.24 8.36 -17.34
C LEU A 36 9.77 7.29 -16.34
N ALA A 37 9.25 7.71 -15.19
CA ALA A 37 8.75 6.82 -14.16
C ALA A 37 7.29 6.46 -14.40
N ARG A 38 6.92 5.27 -13.93
CA ARG A 38 5.54 4.78 -13.95
C ARG A 38 5.24 4.13 -12.60
N ALA A 39 4.13 4.55 -12.01
CA ALA A 39 3.54 3.88 -10.86
C ALA A 39 2.12 3.45 -11.24
N MET A 40 1.65 2.35 -10.70
CA MET A 40 0.30 1.86 -10.93
C MET A 40 -0.36 1.55 -9.59
N VAL A 41 -1.60 2.02 -9.43
CA VAL A 41 -2.49 1.56 -8.35
C VAL A 41 -3.51 0.62 -8.97
N ARG A 42 -3.74 -0.53 -8.33
CA ARG A 42 -4.72 -1.54 -8.78
C ARG A 42 -5.78 -1.74 -7.71
N TYR A 43 -7.02 -1.97 -8.15
CA TYR A 43 -8.11 -2.37 -7.26
C TYR A 43 -8.92 -3.51 -7.87
N SER A 44 -8.90 -4.68 -7.24
CA SER A 44 -9.70 -5.83 -7.67
C SER A 44 -10.66 -6.28 -6.58
N ARG A 45 -11.94 -6.46 -6.94
CA ARG A 45 -13.01 -6.81 -6.01
C ARG A 45 -14.23 -7.43 -6.69
N TYR A 46 -15.06 -8.13 -5.94
CA TYR A 46 -16.41 -8.49 -6.32
C TYR A 46 -17.35 -7.28 -6.30
N LEU A 47 -18.22 -7.19 -7.31
CA LEU A 47 -19.30 -6.23 -7.40
C LEU A 47 -20.59 -6.85 -6.84
N ASN A 48 -20.81 -6.69 -5.54
CA ASN A 48 -22.00 -7.18 -4.83
C ASN A 48 -23.23 -6.29 -5.09
N ARG A 49 -23.72 -6.20 -6.33
CA ARG A 49 -24.82 -5.30 -6.69
C ARG A 49 -25.88 -5.95 -7.59
N PRO A 50 -27.16 -5.59 -7.43
CA PRO A 50 -28.22 -5.94 -8.38
C PRO A 50 -28.04 -5.27 -9.75
N PRO A 51 -28.57 -5.85 -10.86
CA PRO A 51 -29.22 -7.16 -10.92
C PRO A 51 -28.24 -8.34 -10.95
N ASP A 52 -26.94 -8.07 -11.08
CA ASP A 52 -25.91 -9.09 -11.35
C ASP A 52 -25.71 -10.07 -10.18
N PHE A 53 -25.95 -9.62 -8.94
CA PHE A 53 -25.89 -10.46 -7.75
C PHE A 53 -26.75 -9.89 -6.60
N THR A 54 -27.47 -10.74 -5.88
CA THR A 54 -28.36 -10.35 -4.76
C THR A 54 -28.03 -11.05 -3.43
N GLY A 55 -26.98 -11.89 -3.41
CA GLY A 55 -26.52 -12.57 -2.19
C GLY A 55 -25.62 -11.69 -1.32
N ASN A 56 -25.16 -12.27 -0.21
CA ASN A 56 -24.13 -11.67 0.64
C ASN A 56 -22.79 -12.38 0.39
N TYR A 57 -21.83 -11.68 -0.22
CA TYR A 57 -20.52 -12.23 -0.56
C TYR A 57 -19.43 -11.22 -0.15
N PRO A 58 -18.28 -11.66 0.41
CA PRO A 58 -17.18 -10.73 0.72
C PRO A 58 -16.73 -9.99 -0.53
N SER A 59 -16.33 -8.73 -0.41
CA SER A 59 -15.92 -7.95 -1.57
C SER A 59 -14.56 -8.36 -2.14
N LEU A 60 -13.70 -9.03 -1.37
CA LEU A 60 -12.42 -9.54 -1.88
C LEU A 60 -12.55 -11.00 -2.32
N PRO A 61 -12.27 -11.34 -3.59
CA PRO A 61 -12.29 -12.73 -4.06
C PRO A 61 -11.40 -13.72 -3.31
N ASN A 62 -10.21 -13.27 -2.89
CA ASN A 62 -9.24 -14.06 -2.15
C ASN A 62 -8.21 -13.13 -1.48
N SER A 63 -7.19 -13.70 -0.83
CA SER A 63 -6.08 -12.96 -0.22
C SER A 63 -5.26 -12.10 -1.18
N ASP A 64 -5.38 -12.36 -2.48
CA ASP A 64 -4.56 -11.76 -3.54
C ASP A 64 -5.30 -10.61 -4.26
N THR A 65 -6.46 -10.23 -3.74
CA THR A 65 -7.32 -9.17 -4.27
C THR A 65 -7.54 -8.08 -3.24
N GLY A 66 -7.69 -6.85 -3.70
CA GLY A 66 -7.69 -5.65 -2.86
C GLY A 66 -6.98 -4.51 -3.57
N ILE A 67 -6.39 -3.63 -2.77
CA ILE A 67 -5.61 -2.48 -3.25
C ILE A 67 -4.15 -2.88 -3.36
N GLY A 68 -3.55 -2.70 -4.54
CA GLY A 68 -2.17 -3.06 -4.80
C GLY A 68 -1.38 -1.97 -5.52
N LEU A 69 -0.05 -2.05 -5.43
CA LEU A 69 0.87 -1.20 -6.17
C LEU A 69 1.64 -2.03 -7.21
N ASP A 70 1.84 -1.48 -8.39
CA ASP A 70 2.51 -2.13 -9.52
C ASP A 70 3.28 -1.08 -10.36
N GLY A 71 3.92 -1.52 -11.45
CA GLY A 71 4.71 -0.67 -12.34
C GLY A 71 6.18 -0.65 -11.97
N GLY A 72 7.01 -1.31 -12.79
CA GLY A 72 8.45 -1.41 -12.53
C GLY A 72 8.75 -2.04 -11.16
N ALA A 73 9.55 -1.36 -10.34
CA ALA A 73 9.92 -1.84 -9.00
C ALA A 73 8.75 -1.80 -8.00
N PHE A 74 7.70 -0.99 -8.23
CA PHE A 74 6.54 -0.92 -7.33
C PHE A 74 5.75 -2.22 -7.28
N GLY A 75 5.88 -3.12 -8.26
CA GLY A 75 5.28 -4.46 -8.21
C GLY A 75 5.72 -5.30 -6.99
N ASN A 76 6.83 -4.93 -6.34
CA ASN A 76 7.29 -5.56 -5.12
C ASN A 76 6.47 -5.13 -3.88
N TRP A 77 5.68 -4.06 -3.92
CA TRP A 77 4.69 -3.72 -2.87
C TRP A 77 3.42 -4.58 -2.93
N TYR A 78 3.44 -5.65 -3.72
CA TYR A 78 2.31 -6.55 -4.00
C TYR A 78 1.15 -5.91 -4.78
N ARG A 79 1.09 -6.27 -6.07
CA ARG A 79 0.07 -5.79 -7.03
C ARG A 79 -1.39 -6.09 -6.69
N GLY A 80 -1.66 -7.02 -5.79
CA GLY A 80 -3.02 -7.54 -5.54
C GLY A 80 -3.65 -7.07 -4.25
N ASN A 81 -2.87 -6.95 -3.17
CA ASN A 81 -3.37 -6.68 -1.82
C ASN A 81 -2.26 -6.07 -0.94
N ALA A 82 -1.60 -5.04 -1.47
CA ALA A 82 -0.54 -4.28 -0.81
C ALA A 82 -0.99 -3.68 0.52
N ILE A 83 -2.21 -3.13 0.53
CA ILE A 83 -2.71 -2.24 1.59
C ILE A 83 -4.07 -2.75 2.05
N ARG A 84 -4.25 -2.86 3.37
CA ARG A 84 -5.54 -3.13 4.02
C ARG A 84 -5.75 -2.16 5.17
N VAL A 85 -7.00 -1.69 5.33
CA VAL A 85 -7.43 -0.87 6.45
C VAL A 85 -8.33 -1.71 7.33
N ILE A 86 -7.91 -1.90 8.59
CA ILE A 86 -8.62 -2.72 9.56
C ILE A 86 -9.13 -1.82 10.69
N ILE A 87 -10.44 -1.81 10.91
CA ILE A 87 -11.10 -1.05 11.98
C ILE A 87 -11.93 -2.01 12.82
N ASN A 88 -11.71 -2.04 14.13
CA ASN A 88 -12.38 -2.98 15.04
C ASN A 88 -12.30 -4.43 14.53
N ASP A 89 -11.09 -4.81 14.09
CA ASP A 89 -10.75 -6.13 13.56
C ASP A 89 -11.50 -6.54 12.28
N LYS A 90 -12.15 -5.58 11.61
CA LYS A 90 -12.82 -5.77 10.32
C LYS A 90 -12.03 -5.10 9.20
N ASP A 91 -11.73 -5.88 8.17
CA ASP A 91 -11.18 -5.36 6.92
C ASP A 91 -12.27 -4.63 6.13
N ILE A 92 -12.06 -3.33 5.93
CA ILE A 92 -12.99 -2.46 5.20
C ILE A 92 -13.16 -2.94 3.75
N PHE A 93 -12.08 -3.39 3.11
CA PHE A 93 -12.09 -3.77 1.70
C PHE A 93 -12.73 -5.14 1.49
N ALA A 94 -12.70 -6.01 2.50
CA ALA A 94 -13.39 -7.30 2.48
C ALA A 94 -14.89 -7.17 2.72
N GLY A 95 -15.33 -6.13 3.43
CA GLY A 95 -16.74 -5.89 3.72
C GLY A 95 -17.55 -5.51 2.48
N GLN A 96 -17.07 -4.53 1.72
CA GLN A 96 -17.81 -3.98 0.57
C GLN A 96 -16.87 -3.29 -0.44
N PRO A 97 -17.29 -3.16 -1.71
CA PRO A 97 -16.51 -2.42 -2.71
C PRO A 97 -16.51 -0.92 -2.41
N ALA A 98 -15.52 -0.19 -2.94
CA ALA A 98 -15.55 1.27 -2.92
C ALA A 98 -16.83 1.79 -3.57
N THR A 99 -17.49 2.74 -2.93
CA THR A 99 -18.73 3.38 -3.39
C THR A 99 -18.46 4.52 -4.37
N LYS A 100 -17.28 5.14 -4.29
CA LYS A 100 -16.86 6.21 -5.19
C LYS A 100 -15.39 6.06 -5.56
N ILE A 101 -15.07 6.29 -6.83
CA ILE A 101 -13.71 6.28 -7.36
C ILE A 101 -13.54 7.50 -8.28
N GLU A 102 -12.51 8.29 -8.06
CA GLU A 102 -12.21 9.50 -8.82
C GLU A 102 -10.70 9.60 -9.08
N TRP A 103 -10.29 10.12 -10.23
CA TRP A 103 -8.87 10.41 -10.50
C TRP A 103 -8.70 11.70 -11.28
N ARG A 104 -7.54 12.33 -11.15
CA ARG A 104 -7.20 13.61 -11.78
C ARG A 104 -5.75 13.60 -12.26
N GLU A 105 -5.53 14.21 -13.42
CA GLU A 105 -4.20 14.53 -13.95
C GLU A 105 -3.79 15.95 -13.54
N GLY A 106 -2.49 16.26 -13.55
CA GLY A 106 -1.99 17.56 -13.14
C GLY A 106 -0.51 17.56 -12.83
N ASP A 107 -0.06 18.48 -11.97
CA ASP A 107 1.32 18.50 -11.49
C ASP A 107 1.64 17.23 -10.68
N ASN A 108 0.63 16.68 -10.00
CA ASN A 108 0.63 15.32 -9.50
C ASN A 108 -0.56 14.57 -10.09
N GLY A 109 -0.44 13.26 -10.22
CA GLY A 109 -1.59 12.42 -10.55
C GLY A 109 -2.27 11.97 -9.27
N HIS A 110 -3.59 12.08 -9.20
CA HIS A 110 -4.37 11.77 -8.01
C HIS A 110 -5.37 10.65 -8.27
N LEU A 111 -5.62 9.81 -7.26
CA LEU A 111 -6.68 8.81 -7.25
C LEU A 111 -7.30 8.75 -5.85
N ARG A 112 -8.62 8.87 -5.79
CA ARG A 112 -9.42 8.71 -4.58
C ARG A 112 -10.31 7.49 -4.72
N LEU A 113 -10.27 6.61 -3.72
CA LEU A 113 -11.25 5.53 -3.53
C LEU A 113 -11.93 5.74 -2.19
N GLU A 114 -13.25 5.70 -2.16
CA GLU A 114 -14.04 5.95 -0.96
C GLU A 114 -15.01 4.81 -0.68
N TRP A 115 -15.12 4.45 0.60
CA TRP A 115 -16.05 3.46 1.13
C TRP A 115 -16.98 4.14 2.11
N GLU A 116 -18.26 4.26 1.75
CA GLU A 116 -19.32 4.67 2.68
C GLU A 116 -19.67 3.51 3.61
N LEU A 117 -19.38 3.64 4.89
CA LEU A 117 -19.79 2.72 5.93
C LEU A 117 -21.19 3.10 6.44
N GLU A 118 -21.82 2.22 7.23
CA GLU A 118 -23.19 2.49 7.73
C GLU A 118 -23.24 3.80 8.54
N GLU A 119 -24.41 4.38 8.75
CA GLU A 119 -24.60 5.59 9.59
C GLU A 119 -23.81 6.83 9.11
N GLY A 120 -23.52 6.93 7.80
CA GLY A 120 -22.87 8.11 7.20
C GLY A 120 -21.39 8.24 7.54
N ARG A 121 -20.74 7.13 7.93
CA ARG A 121 -19.29 7.05 8.16
C ARG A 121 -18.59 6.78 6.83
N SER A 122 -17.33 7.18 6.69
CA SER A 122 -16.55 6.81 5.49
C SER A 122 -15.05 6.65 5.74
N VAL A 123 -14.43 5.89 4.86
CA VAL A 123 -12.98 5.73 4.72
C VAL A 123 -12.62 6.10 3.29
N ALA A 124 -11.67 7.00 3.09
CA ALA A 124 -11.16 7.34 1.77
C ALA A 124 -9.65 7.12 1.69
N LEU A 125 -9.19 6.43 0.65
CA LEU A 125 -7.78 6.38 0.26
C LEU A 125 -7.52 7.42 -0.81
N ASN A 126 -6.71 8.43 -0.50
CA ASN A 126 -6.29 9.47 -1.43
C ASN A 126 -4.83 9.25 -1.81
N PHE A 127 -4.61 8.70 -2.99
CA PHE A 127 -3.30 8.52 -3.59
C PHE A 127 -2.87 9.78 -4.34
N ALA A 128 -1.58 10.12 -4.26
CA ALA A 128 -0.94 11.01 -5.22
C ALA A 128 0.41 10.46 -5.67
N VAL A 129 0.70 10.62 -6.96
CA VAL A 129 1.98 10.29 -7.59
C VAL A 129 2.61 11.60 -8.07
N PRO A 130 3.77 12.00 -7.53
CA PRO A 130 4.48 13.19 -7.98
C PRO A 130 4.96 13.10 -9.43
N ASP A 131 5.29 14.23 -10.04
CA ASP A 131 5.83 14.33 -11.41
C ASP A 131 7.17 13.61 -11.62
N ASP A 132 7.92 13.38 -10.53
CA ASP A 132 9.13 12.54 -10.52
C ASP A 132 8.83 11.02 -10.55
N GLY A 133 7.60 10.62 -10.21
CA GLY A 133 7.14 9.23 -10.13
C GLY A 133 7.95 8.34 -9.17
N HIS A 134 8.74 8.91 -8.28
CA HIS A 134 9.60 8.17 -7.36
C HIS A 134 8.88 7.76 -6.08
N ALA A 135 7.66 8.24 -5.84
CA ALA A 135 6.83 7.88 -4.70
C ALA A 135 5.39 7.63 -5.11
N VAL A 136 4.70 6.80 -4.33
CA VAL A 136 3.24 6.81 -4.24
C VAL A 136 2.90 7.28 -2.84
N CYS A 137 2.34 8.49 -2.72
CA CYS A 137 1.86 9.03 -1.46
C CYS A 137 0.41 8.59 -1.23
N LEU A 138 0.05 8.27 0.00
CA LEU A 138 -1.29 7.91 0.42
C LEU A 138 -1.68 8.70 1.67
N CYS A 139 -2.86 9.33 1.65
CA CYS A 139 -3.55 9.79 2.85
C CYS A 139 -4.88 9.05 2.99
N ILE A 140 -5.09 8.48 4.17
CA ILE A 140 -6.30 7.78 4.55
C ILE A 140 -7.15 8.71 5.40
N ASP A 141 -8.25 9.22 4.85
CA ASP A 141 -9.21 10.03 5.59
C ASP A 141 -10.25 9.11 6.26
N LEU A 142 -10.47 9.31 7.56
CA LEU A 142 -11.37 8.51 8.39
C LEU A 142 -12.48 9.40 8.96
N ALA A 143 -13.65 9.40 8.33
CA ALA A 143 -14.85 10.07 8.82
C ALA A 143 -15.70 9.08 9.65
N LEU A 144 -15.24 8.76 10.86
CA LEU A 144 -15.81 7.69 11.70
C LEU A 144 -16.76 8.22 12.80
N ASN A 145 -17.44 9.34 12.56
CA ASN A 145 -18.26 10.02 13.57
C ASN A 145 -19.20 9.04 14.31
N ALA A 146 -19.27 9.18 15.64
CA ALA A 146 -20.02 8.32 16.57
C ALA A 146 -19.60 6.83 16.66
N LEU A 147 -18.69 6.33 15.81
CA LEU A 147 -18.13 4.97 15.96
C LEU A 147 -17.08 4.96 17.08
N LYS A 148 -17.31 4.10 18.08
CA LYS A 148 -16.25 3.72 19.03
C LYS A 148 -15.22 2.85 18.31
N VAL A 149 -14.07 3.45 17.99
CA VAL A 149 -12.90 2.73 17.49
C VAL A 149 -12.16 2.15 18.69
N ASN A 150 -11.97 0.83 18.71
CA ASN A 150 -11.18 0.09 19.69
C ASN A 150 -9.83 -0.33 19.09
N SER A 151 -9.81 -0.64 17.79
CA SER A 151 -8.58 -0.95 17.04
C SER A 151 -8.60 -0.27 15.67
N LEU A 152 -7.46 0.28 15.27
CA LEU A 152 -7.20 0.84 13.94
C LEU A 152 -5.81 0.39 13.52
N ASN A 153 -5.73 -0.42 12.48
CA ASN A 153 -4.44 -0.82 11.92
C ASN A 153 -4.44 -0.82 10.40
N ILE A 154 -3.27 -0.47 9.86
CA ILE A 154 -2.94 -0.61 8.45
C ILE A 154 -2.05 -1.84 8.32
N GLN A 155 -2.48 -2.77 7.48
CA GLN A 155 -1.68 -3.96 7.15
C GLN A 155 -1.11 -3.80 5.76
N LEU A 156 0.20 -4.00 5.65
CA LEU A 156 0.94 -3.89 4.41
C LEU A 156 1.59 -5.22 4.07
N THR A 157 1.60 -5.58 2.80
CA THR A 157 2.27 -6.78 2.29
C THR A 157 3.27 -6.39 1.21
N CYS A 158 4.50 -6.88 1.28
CA CYS A 158 5.47 -6.67 0.22
C CYS A 158 6.39 -7.88 0.01
N TYR A 159 7.09 -7.86 -1.13
CA TYR A 159 7.98 -8.90 -1.63
C TYR A 159 9.26 -8.22 -2.12
N PRO A 160 10.11 -7.70 -1.21
CA PRO A 160 11.31 -6.98 -1.63
C PRO A 160 12.22 -7.94 -2.41
N GLY A 161 12.71 -7.57 -3.59
CA GLY A 161 13.41 -8.51 -4.49
C GLY A 161 12.49 -9.41 -5.33
N GLY A 162 11.16 -9.29 -5.20
CA GLY A 162 10.19 -9.94 -6.05
C GLY A 162 9.74 -11.33 -5.60
N PHE A 163 9.08 -12.05 -6.50
CA PHE A 163 8.33 -13.28 -6.22
C PHE A 163 9.15 -14.57 -6.41
N GLY A 164 10.47 -14.47 -6.60
CA GLY A 164 11.37 -15.60 -6.85
C GLY A 164 11.16 -16.83 -5.97
N PRO A 165 10.91 -16.69 -4.64
CA PRO A 165 10.69 -17.85 -3.76
C PRO A 165 9.48 -18.70 -4.11
N ALA A 166 8.44 -18.12 -4.72
CA ALA A 166 7.29 -18.90 -5.22
C ALA A 166 7.68 -19.85 -6.37
N TYR A 167 8.84 -19.62 -6.99
CA TYR A 167 9.39 -20.40 -8.09
C TYR A 167 10.68 -21.14 -7.70
N GLY A 168 10.96 -21.28 -6.39
CA GLY A 168 12.11 -22.01 -5.88
C GLY A 168 13.44 -21.24 -5.90
N ILE A 169 13.42 -19.92 -6.15
CA ILE A 169 14.63 -19.09 -6.08
C ILE A 169 14.90 -18.70 -4.62
N PRO A 170 16.13 -18.89 -4.11
CA PRO A 170 16.49 -18.49 -2.74
C PRO A 170 16.27 -16.99 -2.49
N SER A 171 15.88 -16.63 -1.27
CA SER A 171 15.59 -15.24 -0.90
C SER A 171 16.08 -14.92 0.50
N HIS A 172 16.88 -13.87 0.67
CA HIS A 172 17.36 -13.47 1.99
C HIS A 172 16.74 -12.13 2.39
N ARG A 173 15.47 -12.18 2.81
CA ARG A 173 14.70 -10.99 3.20
C ARG A 173 15.36 -10.29 4.39
N TRP A 174 15.51 -8.98 4.27
CA TRP A 174 16.09 -8.11 5.28
C TRP A 174 15.24 -6.84 5.42
N VAL A 175 15.09 -6.39 6.65
CA VAL A 175 14.38 -5.16 6.99
C VAL A 175 15.24 -4.31 7.91
N SER A 176 15.23 -3.00 7.68
CA SER A 176 15.82 -1.98 8.54
C SER A 176 14.79 -0.92 8.88
N THR A 177 14.78 -0.48 10.12
CA THR A 177 14.12 0.74 10.59
C THR A 177 15.20 1.68 11.14
N ALA A 178 14.81 2.83 11.68
CA ALA A 178 15.73 3.74 12.34
C ALA A 178 16.37 3.14 13.61
N GLN A 179 15.67 2.22 14.29
CA GLN A 179 16.09 1.66 15.58
C GLN A 179 16.53 0.19 15.48
N ASN A 180 15.99 -0.57 14.53
CA ASN A 180 16.13 -2.02 14.46
C ASN A 180 16.49 -2.51 13.07
N GLN A 181 17.00 -3.74 12.99
CA GLN A 181 17.11 -4.48 11.73
C GLN A 181 16.99 -5.99 12.00
N ALA A 182 16.49 -6.73 11.02
CA ALA A 182 16.45 -8.19 11.05
C ALA A 182 16.55 -8.78 9.64
N GLU A 183 16.97 -10.02 9.56
CA GLU A 183 16.99 -10.82 8.33
C GLU A 183 16.49 -12.24 8.58
N VAL A 184 15.97 -12.85 7.53
CA VAL A 184 15.61 -14.27 7.52
C VAL A 184 16.89 -15.10 7.66
N PRO A 185 16.94 -16.12 8.54
CA PRO A 185 18.09 -17.03 8.61
C PRO A 185 18.42 -17.65 7.24
N GLN A 186 19.70 -17.62 6.86
CA GLN A 186 20.16 -18.04 5.53
C GLN A 186 19.88 -19.52 5.19
N ASP A 187 19.75 -20.36 6.21
CA ASP A 187 19.48 -21.79 6.08
C ASP A 187 17.99 -22.12 5.94
N PHE A 188 17.10 -21.12 6.10
CA PHE A 188 15.64 -21.25 6.11
C PHE A 188 15.13 -22.36 7.04
N SER A 189 15.95 -22.82 7.98
CA SER A 189 15.64 -23.96 8.85
C SER A 189 14.80 -23.54 10.05
N ALA A 190 14.70 -22.24 10.29
CA ALA A 190 13.97 -21.66 11.39
C ALA A 190 12.47 -21.96 11.26
N LYS A 191 11.90 -22.58 12.31
CA LYS A 191 10.45 -22.80 12.43
C LYS A 191 9.68 -21.48 12.65
N VAL A 192 10.37 -20.43 13.08
CA VAL A 192 9.81 -19.11 13.35
C VAL A 192 10.77 -18.07 12.78
N PHE A 193 10.27 -17.24 11.87
CA PHE A 193 11.03 -16.12 11.32
C PHE A 193 11.01 -14.92 12.27
N PRO A 194 12.03 -14.03 12.19
CA PRO A 194 12.09 -12.85 13.04
C PRO A 194 10.90 -11.91 12.86
N LYS A 195 10.52 -11.27 13.96
CA LYS A 195 9.66 -10.10 13.98
C LYS A 195 10.44 -8.93 14.56
N ILE A 196 10.28 -7.75 13.98
CA ILE A 196 10.84 -6.53 14.55
C ILE A 196 9.72 -5.58 14.96
N SER A 197 9.87 -4.95 16.11
CA SER A 197 8.93 -3.93 16.56
C SER A 197 9.19 -2.62 15.83
N PHE A 198 8.10 -1.92 15.51
CA PHE A 198 8.09 -0.56 14.98
C PHE A 198 7.54 0.39 16.05
N ASP A 199 8.38 1.32 16.50
CA ASP A 199 8.04 2.22 17.60
C ASP A 199 7.16 3.38 17.16
N ALA A 200 6.38 3.94 18.09
CA ALA A 200 5.51 5.11 17.84
C ALA A 200 6.26 6.35 17.32
N ASN A 201 7.57 6.43 17.54
CA ASN A 201 8.42 7.52 17.03
C ASN A 201 9.19 7.13 15.75
N GLY A 202 8.94 5.93 15.21
CA GLY A 202 9.52 5.45 13.96
C GLY A 202 9.02 6.29 12.78
N SER A 203 9.90 6.56 11.83
CA SER A 203 9.59 7.40 10.66
C SER A 203 9.74 6.68 9.33
N TRP A 204 10.40 5.53 9.30
CA TRP A 204 10.61 4.78 8.06
C TRP A 204 10.91 3.30 8.28
N ILE A 205 10.63 2.53 7.23
CA ILE A 205 10.98 1.11 7.12
C ILE A 205 11.58 0.88 5.72
N PHE A 206 12.73 0.23 5.65
CA PHE A 206 13.37 -0.19 4.41
C PHE A 206 13.37 -1.71 4.30
N TYR A 207 12.96 -2.23 3.16
CA TYR A 207 12.84 -3.67 2.88
C TYR A 207 13.73 -4.04 1.71
N ALA A 208 14.47 -5.15 1.83
CA ALA A 208 15.31 -5.64 0.75
C ALA A 208 15.39 -7.18 0.75
N ASP A 209 15.98 -7.70 -0.32
CA ASP A 209 16.47 -9.08 -0.39
C ASP A 209 17.96 -9.06 -0.68
N LYS A 210 18.76 -9.61 0.22
CA LYS A 210 20.23 -9.59 0.11
C LYS A 210 20.77 -10.48 -1.00
N PHE A 211 20.02 -11.48 -1.48
CA PHE A 211 20.43 -12.35 -2.57
C PHE A 211 20.08 -11.78 -3.94
N GLU A 212 18.86 -11.26 -4.11
CA GLU A 212 18.45 -10.59 -5.36
C GLU A 212 19.20 -9.26 -5.59
N ASN A 213 19.61 -8.60 -4.49
CA ASN A 213 20.40 -7.37 -4.48
C ASN A 213 19.77 -6.15 -5.18
N ARG A 214 18.51 -6.25 -5.63
CA ARG A 214 17.69 -5.18 -6.23
C ARG A 214 16.23 -5.36 -5.84
N GLY A 215 15.36 -4.42 -6.22
CA GLY A 215 13.93 -4.51 -5.94
C GLY A 215 13.57 -4.17 -4.49
N SER A 216 14.39 -3.36 -3.84
CA SER A 216 14.15 -2.88 -2.48
C SER A 216 13.02 -1.87 -2.44
N LEU A 217 12.44 -1.72 -1.26
CA LEU A 217 11.26 -0.90 -1.00
C LEU A 217 11.51 -0.01 0.21
N GLY A 218 10.86 1.14 0.24
CA GLY A 218 10.87 2.05 1.38
C GLY A 218 9.47 2.49 1.74
N LEU A 219 9.18 2.58 3.03
CA LEU A 219 7.96 3.16 3.57
C LEU A 219 8.33 4.32 4.48
N VAL A 220 7.77 5.49 4.24
CA VAL A 220 7.84 6.63 5.15
C VAL A 220 6.47 6.78 5.83
N VAL A 221 6.50 7.04 7.13
CA VAL A 221 5.31 7.34 7.96
C VAL A 221 5.55 8.63 8.72
N LEU A 222 4.48 9.25 9.23
CA LEU A 222 4.59 10.44 10.08
C LEU A 222 4.62 10.07 11.58
N PRO A 223 5.74 10.29 12.30
CA PRO A 223 5.83 10.01 13.74
C PRO A 223 4.75 10.70 14.59
N GLU A 224 4.27 11.87 14.18
CA GLU A 224 3.20 12.60 14.85
C GLU A 224 1.86 11.85 14.86
N GLU A 225 1.66 10.89 13.95
CA GLU A 225 0.49 9.98 13.92
C GLU A 225 0.63 8.81 14.89
N LYS A 226 1.80 8.69 15.55
CA LYS A 226 2.11 7.73 16.62
C LYS A 226 1.85 6.27 16.24
N SER A 227 2.09 5.91 14.97
CA SER A 227 1.93 4.54 14.50
C SER A 227 2.96 3.62 15.16
N ALA A 228 2.53 2.49 15.72
CA ALA A 228 3.41 1.48 16.29
C ALA A 228 2.96 0.07 15.87
N GLY A 229 3.87 -0.90 15.83
CA GLY A 229 3.46 -2.27 15.53
C GLY A 229 4.62 -3.22 15.26
N GLU A 230 4.45 -4.09 14.28
CA GLU A 230 5.41 -5.14 13.99
C GLU A 230 5.61 -5.35 12.48
N ILE A 231 6.82 -5.77 12.13
CA ILE A 231 7.17 -6.24 10.80
C ILE A 231 7.58 -7.70 10.93
N ALA A 232 6.80 -8.59 10.32
CA ALA A 232 7.01 -10.03 10.33
C ALA A 232 7.70 -10.45 9.03
N LEU A 233 8.92 -10.99 9.16
CA LEU A 233 9.65 -11.53 8.02
C LEU A 233 9.17 -12.96 7.72
N SER A 234 9.31 -13.38 6.47
CA SER A 234 9.16 -14.78 6.06
C SER A 234 10.10 -15.09 4.89
N SER A 235 10.20 -16.36 4.51
CA SER A 235 10.92 -16.78 3.30
C SER A 235 10.26 -16.33 1.99
N TYR A 236 9.07 -15.71 2.03
CA TYR A 236 8.36 -15.25 0.84
C TYR A 236 7.96 -13.77 0.93
N GLY A 237 6.86 -13.45 1.62
CA GLY A 237 6.38 -12.09 1.81
C GLY A 237 6.86 -11.49 3.14
N VAL A 238 6.93 -10.17 3.21
CA VAL A 238 7.09 -9.42 4.46
C VAL A 238 5.76 -8.74 4.76
N GLY A 239 5.25 -8.97 5.97
CA GLY A 239 4.02 -8.34 6.46
C GLY A 239 4.34 -7.25 7.47
N THR A 240 3.72 -6.09 7.34
CA THR A 240 3.85 -4.97 8.28
C THR A 240 2.47 -4.62 8.83
N ILE A 241 2.36 -4.53 10.15
CA ILE A 241 1.16 -4.05 10.83
C ILE A 241 1.53 -2.74 11.53
N LEU A 242 0.86 -1.66 11.14
CA LEU A 242 0.95 -0.35 11.79
C LEU A 242 -0.36 -0.09 12.55
N ASN A 243 -0.31 -0.07 13.87
CA ASN A 243 -1.43 0.28 14.73
C ASN A 243 -1.40 1.78 15.00
N TYR A 244 -2.55 2.42 14.89
CA TYR A 244 -2.72 3.84 15.13
C TYR A 244 -3.61 4.09 16.35
N PRO A 245 -3.46 5.23 17.04
CA PRO A 245 -4.41 5.65 18.06
C PRO A 245 -5.85 5.63 17.53
N PRO A 246 -6.85 5.19 18.32
CA PRO A 246 -8.25 5.13 17.87
C PRO A 246 -8.86 6.48 17.45
N GLU A 247 -8.33 7.57 17.97
CA GLU A 247 -8.71 8.94 17.64
C GLU A 247 -8.15 9.45 16.31
N THR A 248 -7.23 8.71 15.67
CA THR A 248 -6.63 9.11 14.40
C THR A 248 -7.70 9.29 13.32
N ARG A 249 -7.59 10.40 12.57
CA ARG A 249 -8.53 10.76 11.48
C ARG A 249 -7.87 10.84 10.11
N GLN A 250 -6.56 11.00 10.09
CA GLN A 250 -5.76 11.00 8.88
C GLN A 250 -4.51 10.16 9.13
N ILE A 251 -4.14 9.37 8.13
CA ILE A 251 -2.91 8.55 8.14
C ILE A 251 -2.15 8.81 6.84
N HIS A 252 -0.88 9.18 6.94
CA HIS A 252 -0.04 9.49 5.80
C HIS A 252 1.08 8.47 5.63
N LEU A 253 1.18 7.91 4.42
CA LEU A 253 2.19 6.94 4.02
C LEU A 253 2.83 7.37 2.70
N SER A 254 4.14 7.20 2.55
CA SER A 254 4.82 7.30 1.25
C SER A 254 5.51 5.99 0.93
N PHE A 255 5.14 5.39 -0.21
CA PHE A 255 5.70 4.16 -0.72
C PHE A 255 6.79 4.47 -1.75
N ARG A 256 7.95 3.85 -1.60
CA ARG A 256 9.10 3.93 -2.49
C ARG A 256 9.46 2.56 -3.02
N ALA A 257 10.02 2.51 -4.23
CA ALA A 257 10.54 1.28 -4.81
C ALA A 257 11.80 1.55 -5.64
N TYR A 258 12.77 0.65 -5.58
CA TYR A 258 14.09 0.83 -6.17
C TYR A 258 14.51 -0.38 -7.01
N SER A 259 14.93 -0.13 -8.25
CA SER A 259 15.49 -1.13 -9.17
C SER A 259 17.01 -1.20 -9.18
N ILE A 260 17.66 -0.38 -8.34
CA ILE A 260 19.12 -0.30 -8.19
C ILE A 260 19.62 -1.23 -7.06
N VAL A 261 20.94 -1.27 -6.88
CA VAL A 261 21.59 -2.05 -5.81
C VAL A 261 21.09 -1.60 -4.43
N ASN A 262 20.78 -2.56 -3.57
CA ASN A 262 20.11 -2.32 -2.28
C ASN A 262 20.83 -1.33 -1.37
N ASP A 263 22.17 -1.36 -1.29
CA ASP A 263 22.92 -0.42 -0.45
C ASP A 263 22.79 1.03 -0.96
N ALA A 264 22.84 1.22 -2.27
CA ALA A 264 22.62 2.52 -2.89
C ALA A 264 21.16 2.99 -2.71
N ALA A 265 20.19 2.09 -2.90
CA ALA A 265 18.78 2.36 -2.67
C ALA A 265 18.51 2.77 -1.21
N ARG A 266 19.07 2.06 -0.24
CA ARG A 266 18.93 2.39 1.18
C ARG A 266 19.49 3.77 1.50
N LYS A 267 20.69 4.08 0.98
CA LYS A 267 21.30 5.39 1.19
C LYS A 267 20.40 6.51 0.65
N LEU A 268 19.96 6.40 -0.60
CA LEU A 268 19.05 7.37 -1.22
C LEU A 268 17.72 7.48 -0.45
N PHE A 269 17.17 6.36 -0.02
CA PHE A 269 15.93 6.32 0.74
C PHE A 269 16.07 7.10 2.05
N VAL A 270 17.06 6.75 2.88
CA VAL A 270 17.30 7.38 4.19
C VAL A 270 17.58 8.88 4.04
N GLU A 271 18.37 9.28 3.04
CA GLU A 271 18.63 10.69 2.73
C GLU A 271 17.35 11.45 2.35
N SER A 272 16.38 10.79 1.70
CA SER A 272 15.11 11.41 1.27
C SER A 272 14.02 11.48 2.35
N VAL A 273 14.16 10.77 3.48
CA VAL A 273 13.08 10.60 4.48
C VAL A 273 12.51 11.93 4.96
N ASN A 274 13.37 12.90 5.28
CA ASN A 274 12.90 14.18 5.82
C ASN A 274 12.14 14.99 4.77
N GLU A 275 12.60 15.02 3.52
CA GLU A 275 11.89 15.68 2.43
C GLU A 275 10.52 15.03 2.20
N GLU A 276 10.46 13.70 2.19
CA GLU A 276 9.20 12.97 2.04
C GLU A 276 8.22 13.22 3.17
N ARG A 277 8.69 13.35 4.40
CA ARG A 277 7.82 13.70 5.54
C ARG A 277 7.21 15.09 5.37
N GLU A 278 7.99 16.08 4.97
CA GLU A 278 7.46 17.42 4.73
C GLU A 278 6.49 17.45 3.53
N ARG A 279 6.77 16.64 2.50
CA ARG A 279 5.86 16.41 1.38
C ARG A 279 4.53 15.80 1.85
N LEU A 280 4.57 14.76 2.68
CA LEU A 280 3.35 14.13 3.23
C LEU A 280 2.51 15.09 4.07
N LYS A 281 3.14 15.95 4.89
CA LYS A 281 2.43 16.95 5.71
C LYS A 281 1.80 18.07 4.89
N SER A 282 2.47 18.47 3.81
CA SER A 282 2.02 19.58 2.96
C SER A 282 1.06 19.15 1.85
N ALA A 283 1.04 17.85 1.52
CA ALA A 283 0.19 17.32 0.49
C ALA A 283 -1.28 17.36 0.91
N SER A 284 -2.01 18.35 0.42
CA SER A 284 -3.46 18.25 0.30
C SER A 284 -3.77 17.24 -0.79
N LEU A 285 -3.71 15.95 -0.44
CA LEU A 285 -3.78 14.84 -1.41
C LEU A 285 -5.12 14.76 -2.16
N TRP A 286 -6.14 15.48 -1.68
CA TRP A 286 -7.39 15.74 -2.37
C TRP A 286 -7.99 17.08 -1.92
N GLN A 287 -8.00 18.11 -2.77
CA GLN A 287 -8.75 19.35 -2.51
C GLN A 287 -10.18 19.22 -3.07
N GLN A 288 -11.17 19.53 -2.23
CA GLN A 288 -12.60 19.56 -2.60
C GLN A 288 -12.87 20.64 -3.65
#